data_AF-Q1ZJ91-F1
#
_entry.id   AF-Q1ZJ91-F1
#
_cell.length_a   1.000
_cell.length_b   1.000
_cell.length_c   1.000
_cell.angle_alpha   90.00
_cell.angle_beta   90.00
_cell.angle_gamma   90.00
#
_symmetry.space_group_name_H-M   'P 1'
#
loop_
_entity.id
_entity.type
_entity.pdbx_description
1 polymer ?
#
loop_
_entity_poly.entity_id
_entity_poly.type
_entity_poly.pdbx_seq_one_letter_code
_entity_poly.pdbx_strand_id
1 'polypeptide(L)'
;MSTLTTSTETQDTQDTQDTQDTQDTQESLNEYEQERVPEHRLLGWRHFMGSYSGEHVAGTEFVIGAAFVAWGASTFDILMGLLIGNLMAVLTWALITAPIATQSRLTVYEYLRRVAGPSFNKVYNVVNAVLFCALGGAMITVSASAVRILFNIPAQTHWYPDSAAFVAVALTVGAIVVAVAVLGFQKC
;
A
#
# COMPACT_ATOMS: atom_id res chain seq x y z
N MET A 1 -15.14 -55.74 -32.26
CA MET A 1 -15.13 -55.68 -30.78
C MET A 1 -13.90 -54.85 -30.39
N SER A 2 -13.80 -53.59 -30.81
CA SER A 2 -14.63 -52.41 -30.47
C SER A 2 -14.60 -52.09 -28.97
N THR A 3 -13.42 -51.82 -28.40
CA THR A 3 -13.34 -51.31 -27.01
C THR A 3 -12.01 -50.65 -26.62
N LEU A 4 -11.26 -50.00 -27.53
CA LEU A 4 -9.99 -49.34 -27.18
C LEU A 4 -9.75 -47.98 -27.86
N THR A 5 -10.80 -47.20 -28.12
CA THR A 5 -10.65 -45.86 -28.74
C THR A 5 -11.46 -44.75 -28.06
N THR A 6 -12.08 -44.99 -26.90
CA THR A 6 -12.97 -43.99 -26.26
C THR A 6 -12.36 -43.30 -25.04
N SER A 7 -11.24 -43.78 -24.49
CA SER A 7 -10.69 -43.25 -23.23
C SER A 7 -9.63 -42.16 -23.41
N THR A 8 -9.08 -41.98 -24.62
CA THR A 8 -7.98 -41.03 -24.88
C THR A 8 -8.51 -39.64 -25.25
N GLU A 9 -9.66 -39.56 -25.92
CA GLU A 9 -10.24 -38.29 -26.38
C GLU A 9 -10.81 -37.44 -25.23
N THR A 10 -11.33 -38.10 -24.18
CA THR A 10 -11.85 -37.45 -22.96
C THR A 10 -10.76 -36.93 -22.03
N GLN A 11 -9.53 -37.45 -22.14
CA GLN A 11 -8.41 -37.07 -21.27
C GLN A 11 -7.66 -35.84 -21.83
N ASP A 12 -7.49 -35.74 -23.15
CA ASP A 12 -6.93 -34.56 -23.82
C ASP A 12 -7.83 -33.32 -23.71
N THR A 13 -9.16 -33.50 -23.69
CA THR A 13 -10.10 -32.38 -23.50
C THR A 13 -10.13 -31.88 -22.05
N GLN A 14 -9.86 -32.73 -21.06
CA GLN A 14 -9.76 -32.33 -19.65
C GLN A 14 -8.44 -31.61 -19.34
N ASP A 15 -7.30 -32.08 -19.84
CA ASP A 15 -6.00 -31.41 -19.62
C ASP A 15 -5.94 -30.01 -20.28
N THR A 16 -6.61 -29.85 -21.43
CA THR A 16 -6.70 -28.55 -22.11
C THR A 16 -7.63 -27.57 -21.36
N GLN A 17 -8.68 -28.07 -20.70
CA GLN A 17 -9.60 -27.25 -19.90
C GLN A 17 -8.99 -26.86 -18.54
N ASP A 18 -8.30 -27.77 -17.83
CA ASP A 18 -7.63 -27.47 -16.55
C ASP A 18 -6.48 -26.46 -16.71
N THR A 19 -5.78 -26.52 -17.85
CA THR A 19 -4.72 -25.57 -18.17
C THR A 19 -5.28 -24.18 -18.52
N GLN A 20 -6.44 -24.10 -19.16
CA GLN A 20 -7.10 -22.83 -19.47
C GLN A 20 -7.75 -22.19 -18.24
N ASP A 21 -8.40 -22.97 -17.37
CA ASP A 21 -9.05 -22.47 -16.15
C ASP A 21 -8.00 -21.99 -15.12
N THR A 22 -6.84 -22.66 -15.06
CA THR A 22 -5.70 -22.20 -14.25
C THR A 22 -5.05 -20.93 -14.80
N GLN A 23 -4.99 -20.77 -16.13
CA GLN A 23 -4.44 -19.55 -16.76
C GLN A 23 -5.38 -18.36 -16.65
N ASP A 24 -6.69 -18.52 -16.86
CA ASP A 24 -7.70 -17.48 -16.64
C ASP A 24 -7.78 -17.08 -15.16
N THR A 25 -7.66 -18.04 -14.24
CA THR A 25 -7.58 -17.75 -12.80
C THR A 25 -6.31 -16.97 -12.47
N GLN A 26 -5.16 -17.28 -13.06
CA GLN A 26 -3.91 -16.52 -12.83
C GLN A 26 -3.89 -15.13 -13.51
N GLU A 27 -4.53 -14.95 -14.67
CA GLU A 27 -4.75 -13.63 -15.26
C GLU A 27 -5.73 -12.80 -14.43
N SER A 28 -6.78 -13.41 -13.87
CA SER A 28 -7.75 -12.71 -13.01
C SER A 28 -7.17 -12.28 -11.65
N LEU A 29 -6.17 -13.01 -11.14
CA LEU A 29 -5.46 -12.70 -9.89
C LEU A 29 -4.36 -11.66 -10.07
N ASN A 30 -3.73 -11.58 -11.25
CA ASN A 30 -2.77 -10.52 -11.59
C ASN A 30 -3.52 -9.32 -12.16
N GLU A 31 -4.11 -8.47 -11.31
CA GLU A 31 -4.85 -7.27 -11.71
C GLU A 31 -3.92 -6.22 -12.36
N TYR A 32 -3.53 -6.46 -13.62
CA TYR A 32 -2.67 -5.65 -14.49
C TYR A 32 -1.29 -5.31 -13.90
N GLU A 33 -0.68 -6.21 -13.14
CA GLU A 33 0.57 -5.91 -12.44
C GLU A 33 1.79 -5.73 -13.38
N GLN A 34 1.75 -6.42 -14.52
CA GLN A 34 2.81 -6.43 -15.54
C GLN A 34 2.39 -5.79 -16.88
N GLU A 35 1.10 -5.49 -17.03
CA GLU A 35 0.52 -4.95 -18.26
C GLU A 35 -0.12 -3.57 -18.02
N ARG A 36 -0.29 -2.82 -19.10
CA ARG A 36 -0.92 -1.51 -19.05
C ARG A 36 -2.39 -1.65 -18.69
N VAL A 37 -2.87 -0.87 -17.72
CA VAL A 37 -4.30 -0.84 -17.37
C VAL A 37 -5.13 -0.39 -18.59
N PRO A 38 -6.10 -1.20 -19.05
CA PRO A 38 -6.90 -0.89 -20.23
C PRO A 38 -7.90 0.24 -19.97
N GLU A 39 -8.24 0.99 -21.02
CA GLU A 39 -8.98 2.26 -20.88
C GLU A 39 -10.39 2.10 -20.28
N HIS A 40 -11.01 0.93 -20.46
CA HIS A 40 -12.34 0.61 -19.96
C HIS A 40 -12.38 0.30 -18.44
N ARG A 41 -11.22 0.20 -17.77
CA ARG A 41 -11.09 0.00 -16.31
C ARG A 41 -10.60 1.25 -15.59
N LEU A 42 -10.54 2.40 -16.27
CA LEU A 42 -10.13 3.65 -15.65
C LEU A 42 -11.19 4.16 -14.66
N LEU A 43 -10.77 4.40 -13.44
CA LEU A 43 -11.63 4.94 -12.37
C LEU A 43 -11.84 6.44 -12.58
N GLY A 44 -13.07 6.90 -12.32
CA GLY A 44 -13.44 8.31 -12.49
C GLY A 44 -12.81 9.24 -11.43
N TRP A 45 -12.83 10.55 -11.71
CA TRP A 45 -12.28 11.61 -10.85
C TRP A 45 -12.77 11.57 -9.38
N ARG A 46 -14.00 11.10 -9.14
CA ARG A 46 -14.56 10.98 -7.78
C ARG A 46 -13.86 9.91 -6.94
N HIS A 47 -13.53 8.77 -7.55
CA HIS A 47 -12.74 7.72 -6.90
C HIS A 47 -11.33 8.21 -6.60
N PHE A 48 -10.72 8.92 -7.57
CA PHE A 48 -9.41 9.55 -7.38
C PHE A 48 -9.41 10.53 -6.21
N MET A 49 -10.36 11.47 -6.14
CA MET A 49 -10.43 12.43 -5.03
C MET A 49 -10.58 11.74 -3.67
N GLY A 50 -11.44 10.71 -3.58
CA GLY A 50 -11.63 9.96 -2.34
C GLY A 50 -10.34 9.27 -1.90
N SER A 51 -9.68 8.54 -2.80
CA SER A 51 -8.43 7.83 -2.52
C SER A 51 -7.30 8.82 -2.18
N TYR A 52 -7.15 9.88 -2.97
CA TYR A 52 -6.15 10.92 -2.78
C TYR A 52 -6.31 11.60 -1.41
N SER A 53 -7.54 12.00 -1.04
CA SER A 53 -7.79 12.62 0.27
C SER A 53 -7.55 11.66 1.44
N GLY A 54 -7.90 10.38 1.27
CA GLY A 54 -7.75 9.39 2.34
C GLY A 54 -6.29 9.04 2.61
N GLU A 55 -5.47 8.94 1.57
CA GLU A 55 -4.04 8.62 1.71
C GLU A 55 -3.21 9.80 2.20
N HIS A 56 -3.58 11.04 1.82
CA HIS A 56 -2.81 12.22 2.21
C HIS A 56 -3.13 12.71 3.63
N VAL A 57 -4.32 12.41 4.16
CA VAL A 57 -4.67 12.73 5.55
C VAL A 57 -4.05 11.68 6.46
N ALA A 58 -2.78 11.90 6.83
CA ALA A 58 -2.05 11.04 7.74
C ALA A 58 -1.92 11.69 9.11
N GLY A 59 -2.44 11.04 10.15
CA GLY A 59 -2.42 11.58 11.53
C GLY A 59 -1.01 11.89 12.08
N THR A 60 0.04 11.38 11.43
CA THR A 60 1.45 11.72 11.72
C THR A 60 1.76 13.20 11.55
N GLU A 61 1.06 13.92 10.67
CA GLU A 61 1.26 15.35 10.46
C GLU A 61 0.95 16.16 11.74
N PHE A 62 -0.06 15.74 12.51
CA PHE A 62 -0.42 16.39 13.77
C PHE A 62 0.65 16.17 14.84
N VAL A 63 1.26 14.98 14.87
CA VAL A 63 2.35 14.67 15.81
C VAL A 63 3.59 15.48 15.48
N ILE A 64 3.93 15.59 14.19
CA ILE A 64 5.05 16.41 13.72
C ILE A 64 4.81 17.90 14.03
N GLY A 65 3.61 18.41 13.78
CA GLY A 65 3.24 19.78 14.12
C GLY A 65 3.38 20.06 15.62
N ALA A 66 2.88 19.18 16.48
CA ALA A 66 3.03 19.29 17.92
C ALA A 66 4.50 19.26 18.37
N ALA A 67 5.33 18.43 17.73
CA ALA A 67 6.76 18.38 18.00
C ALA A 67 7.47 19.69 17.66
N PHE A 68 7.14 20.33 16.52
CA PHE A 68 7.71 21.64 16.17
C PHE A 68 7.31 22.74 17.16
N VAL A 69 6.06 22.75 17.62
CA VAL A 69 5.64 23.68 18.69
C VAL A 69 6.43 23.43 19.97
N ALA A 70 6.62 22.15 20.36
CA ALA A 70 7.40 21.79 21.55
C ALA A 70 8.88 22.20 21.45
N TRP A 71 9.44 22.26 20.24
CA TRP A 71 10.79 22.77 19.97
C TRP A 71 10.87 24.30 19.83
N GLY A 72 9.75 25.00 20.01
CA GLY A 72 9.70 26.46 20.04
C GLY A 72 9.43 27.13 18.70
N ALA A 73 9.00 26.38 17.68
CA ALA A 73 8.56 26.99 16.42
C ALA A 73 7.27 27.78 16.62
N SER A 74 7.18 28.96 15.99
CA SER A 74 5.95 29.75 16.00
C SER A 74 4.85 29.04 15.22
N THR A 75 3.60 29.15 15.69
CA THR A 75 2.42 28.66 14.98
C THR A 75 2.38 29.19 13.54
N PHE A 76 2.77 30.46 13.32
CA PHE A 76 2.78 31.05 11.99
C PHE A 76 3.79 30.37 11.05
N ASP A 77 4.99 30.05 11.56
CA ASP A 77 6.04 29.39 10.77
C ASP A 77 5.61 27.97 10.38
N ILE A 78 4.94 27.26 11.29
CA ILE A 78 4.38 25.93 11.03
C ILE A 78 3.28 26.01 9.97
N LEU A 79 2.37 26.98 10.06
CA LEU A 79 1.29 27.13 9.08
C LEU A 79 1.82 27.51 7.69
N MET A 80 2.77 28.44 7.61
CA MET A 80 3.38 28.81 6.33
C MET A 80 4.23 27.68 5.76
N GLY A 81 5.00 26.98 6.59
CA GLY A 81 5.77 25.81 6.18
C GLY A 81 4.87 24.71 5.63
N LEU A 82 3.75 24.42 6.30
CA LEU A 82 2.76 23.45 5.85
C LEU A 82 2.12 23.87 4.52
N LEU A 83 1.73 25.14 4.38
CA LEU A 83 1.12 25.66 3.16
C LEU A 83 2.08 25.56 1.97
N ILE A 84 3.30 26.05 2.13
CA ILE A 84 4.31 26.07 1.06
C ILE A 84 4.74 24.64 0.74
N GLY A 85 4.97 23.80 1.75
CA GLY A 85 5.35 22.40 1.58
C GLY A 85 4.30 21.60 0.80
N ASN A 86 3.03 21.71 1.19
CA ASN A 86 1.94 21.05 0.46
C ASN A 86 1.77 21.59 -0.95
N LEU A 87 1.91 22.90 -1.16
CA LEU A 87 1.87 23.48 -2.50
C LEU A 87 2.99 22.91 -3.38
N MET A 88 4.23 22.85 -2.87
CA MET A 88 5.35 22.27 -3.59
C MET A 88 5.13 20.78 -3.89
N ALA A 89 4.62 20.01 -2.94
CA ALA A 89 4.31 18.60 -3.13
C ALA A 89 3.28 18.38 -4.26
N VAL A 90 2.19 19.16 -4.26
CA VAL A 90 1.16 19.12 -5.31
C VAL A 90 1.74 19.52 -6.66
N LEU A 91 2.59 20.56 -6.70
CA LEU A 91 3.24 20.99 -7.94
C LEU A 91 4.19 19.93 -8.50
N THR A 92 5.01 19.31 -7.66
CA THR A 92 5.89 18.19 -8.08
C THR A 92 5.08 17.00 -8.58
N TRP A 93 4.00 16.66 -7.89
CA TRP A 93 3.10 15.59 -8.34
C TRP A 93 2.47 15.94 -9.69
N ALA A 94 1.89 17.13 -9.84
CA ALA A 94 1.18 17.53 -11.06
C ALA A 94 2.11 17.68 -12.27
N LEU A 95 3.32 18.22 -12.07
CA LEU A 95 4.24 18.52 -13.17
C LEU A 95 5.13 17.34 -13.56
N ILE A 96 5.43 16.43 -12.63
CA ILE A 96 6.38 15.32 -12.86
C ILE A 96 5.68 13.97 -12.76
N THR A 97 5.02 13.69 -11.65
CA THR A 97 4.53 12.33 -11.36
C THR A 97 3.30 11.97 -12.18
N ALA A 98 2.32 12.87 -12.26
CA ALA A 98 1.08 12.70 -13.01
C ALA A 98 1.29 12.45 -14.51
N PRO A 99 2.12 13.21 -15.25
CA PRO A 99 2.34 12.94 -16.67
C PRO A 99 3.06 11.60 -16.90
N ILE A 100 4.02 11.22 -16.05
CA ILE A 100 4.72 9.93 -16.17
C ILE A 100 3.75 8.77 -15.93
N ALA A 101 2.94 8.85 -14.86
CA ALA A 101 2.01 7.79 -14.48
C ALA A 101 0.89 7.59 -15.52
N THR A 102 0.34 8.68 -16.06
CA THR A 102 -0.74 8.60 -17.07
C THR A 102 -0.24 8.13 -18.45
N GLN A 103 1.03 8.36 -18.77
CA GLN A 103 1.65 7.88 -20.01
C GLN A 103 2.12 6.43 -19.92
N SER A 104 2.70 5.99 -18.81
CA SER A 104 3.12 4.59 -18.68
C SER A 104 1.92 3.69 -18.41
N ARG A 105 1.06 4.06 -17.44
CA ARG A 105 -0.02 3.23 -16.86
C ARG A 105 0.48 1.83 -16.45
N LEU A 106 1.73 1.77 -16.00
CA LEU A 106 2.39 0.58 -15.47
C LEU A 106 2.58 0.73 -13.97
N THR A 107 2.72 -0.40 -13.27
CA THR A 107 3.18 -0.39 -11.88
C THR A 107 4.60 0.18 -11.79
N VAL A 108 4.95 0.81 -10.66
CA VAL A 108 6.29 1.36 -10.43
C VAL A 108 7.37 0.29 -10.59
N TYR A 109 7.08 -0.93 -10.14
CA TYR A 109 7.98 -2.09 -10.23
C TYR A 109 8.26 -2.49 -11.68
N GLU A 110 7.23 -2.58 -12.52
CA GLU A 110 7.41 -2.95 -13.93
C GLU A 110 8.08 -1.82 -14.74
N TYR A 111 7.73 -0.56 -14.46
CA TYR A 111 8.42 0.59 -15.06
C TYR A 111 9.91 0.58 -14.72
N LEU A 112 10.26 0.32 -13.45
CA LEU A 112 11.64 0.27 -13.01
C LEU A 112 12.39 -0.94 -13.57
N ARG A 113 11.74 -2.10 -13.65
CA ARG A 113 12.28 -3.31 -14.30
C ARG A 113 12.66 -3.05 -15.75
N ARG A 114 11.84 -2.29 -16.50
CA ARG A 114 12.10 -1.94 -17.91
C ARG A 114 13.27 -0.98 -18.09
N VAL A 115 13.47 -0.04 -17.15
CA VAL A 115 14.52 0.99 -17.25
C VAL A 115 15.87 0.51 -16.68
N ALA A 116 15.85 -0.17 -15.53
CA ALA A 116 17.05 -0.50 -14.76
C ALA A 116 17.45 -1.99 -14.79
N GLY A 117 16.61 -2.85 -15.39
CA GLY A 117 16.86 -4.28 -15.51
C GLY A 117 16.51 -5.11 -14.26
N PRO A 118 16.53 -6.45 -14.39
CA PRO A 118 15.99 -7.36 -13.37
C PRO A 118 16.80 -7.37 -12.05
N SER A 119 18.12 -7.18 -12.11
CA SER A 119 18.97 -7.15 -10.91
C SER A 119 18.69 -5.94 -10.03
N PHE A 120 18.42 -4.76 -10.63
CA PHE A 120 18.07 -3.55 -9.89
C PHE A 120 16.70 -3.68 -9.23
N ASN A 121 15.72 -4.25 -9.94
CA ASN A 121 14.38 -4.48 -9.39
C ASN A 121 14.40 -5.36 -8.13
N LYS A 122 15.27 -6.39 -8.10
CA LYS A 122 15.41 -7.26 -6.93
C LYS A 122 15.92 -6.50 -5.70
N VAL A 123 16.91 -5.62 -5.87
CA VAL A 123 17.42 -4.77 -4.78
C VAL A 123 16.34 -3.79 -4.32
N TYR A 124 15.67 -3.14 -5.27
CA TYR A 124 14.59 -2.20 -4.99
C TYR A 124 13.45 -2.85 -4.19
N ASN A 125 13.02 -4.05 -4.57
CA ASN A 125 11.97 -4.78 -3.86
C ASN A 125 12.35 -5.12 -2.42
N VAL A 126 13.61 -5.53 -2.18
CA VAL A 126 14.08 -5.82 -0.82
C VAL A 126 14.12 -4.54 0.02
N VAL A 127 14.64 -3.45 -0.53
CA VAL A 127 14.68 -2.15 0.17
C VAL A 127 13.27 -1.66 0.47
N ASN A 128 12.36 -1.72 -0.50
CA ASN A 128 10.95 -1.37 -0.30
C ASN A 128 10.28 -2.24 0.75
N ALA A 129 10.53 -3.56 0.76
CA ALA A 129 9.96 -4.44 1.78
C ALA A 129 10.39 -4.04 3.19
N VAL A 130 11.68 -3.72 3.39
CA VAL A 130 12.19 -3.23 4.67
C VAL A 130 11.59 -1.88 5.03
N LEU A 131 11.52 -0.94 4.09
CA LEU A 131 10.94 0.38 4.30
C LEU A 131 9.46 0.31 4.68
N PHE A 132 8.65 -0.47 3.95
CA PHE A 132 7.24 -0.65 4.24
C PHE A 132 7.01 -1.38 5.56
N CYS A 133 7.87 -2.34 5.92
CA CYS A 133 7.81 -2.98 7.23
C CYS A 133 8.07 -1.96 8.35
N ALA A 134 9.09 -1.11 8.21
CA ALA A 134 9.41 -0.07 9.20
C ALA A 134 8.30 0.99 9.29
N LEU A 135 7.79 1.47 8.15
CA LEU A 135 6.67 2.42 8.07
C LEU A 135 5.40 1.85 8.69
N GLY A 136 5.04 0.60 8.35
CA GLY A 136 3.88 -0.09 8.92
C GLY A 136 4.01 -0.26 10.43
N GLY A 137 5.18 -0.69 10.92
CA GLY A 137 5.47 -0.80 12.36
C GLY A 137 5.38 0.55 13.09
N ALA A 138 5.91 1.61 12.49
CA ALA A 138 5.81 2.96 13.04
C ALA A 138 4.35 3.42 13.11
N MET A 139 3.56 3.21 12.06
CA MET A 139 2.14 3.58 12.03
C MET A 139 1.34 2.82 13.09
N ILE A 140 1.56 1.51 13.24
CA ILE A 140 0.92 0.71 14.30
C ILE A 140 1.29 1.26 15.69
N THR A 141 2.54 1.66 15.90
CA THR A 141 3.01 2.21 17.18
C THR A 141 2.39 3.58 17.48
N VAL A 142 2.22 4.43 16.45
CA VAL A 142 1.52 5.71 16.57
C VAL A 142 0.04 5.47 16.92
N SER A 143 -0.62 4.54 16.26
CA SER A 143 -2.01 4.16 16.58
C SER A 143 -2.14 3.58 18.00
N ALA A 144 -1.23 2.69 18.40
CA ALA A 144 -1.19 2.14 19.77
C ALA A 144 -0.95 3.24 20.82
N SER A 145 -0.14 4.24 20.49
CA SER A 145 0.11 5.41 21.34
C SER A 145 -1.12 6.31 21.51
N ALA A 146 -2.08 6.28 20.59
CA ALA A 146 -3.38 6.91 20.79
C ALA A 146 -4.28 6.05 21.70
N VAL A 147 -4.36 4.75 21.45
CA VAL A 147 -5.18 3.81 22.24
C VAL A 147 -4.74 3.74 23.70
N ARG A 148 -3.43 3.82 23.98
CA ARG A 148 -2.90 3.76 25.35
C ARG A 148 -3.47 4.86 26.26
N ILE A 149 -3.81 6.03 25.69
CA ILE A 149 -4.36 7.17 26.43
C ILE A 149 -5.73 6.81 27.00
N LEU A 150 -6.54 6.06 26.24
CA LEU A 150 -7.87 5.60 26.66
C LEU A 150 -7.81 4.62 27.85
N PHE A 151 -6.75 3.81 27.91
CA PHE A 151 -6.52 2.83 28.98
C PHE A 151 -5.59 3.33 30.08
N ASN A 152 -5.21 4.62 30.03
CA ASN A 152 -4.31 5.27 30.99
C ASN A 152 -2.96 4.54 31.20
N ILE A 153 -2.41 3.96 30.13
CA ILE A 153 -1.13 3.25 30.14
C ILE A 153 0.02 4.27 30.00
N PRO A 154 1.09 4.16 30.80
CA PRO A 154 2.20 5.11 30.76
C PRO A 154 2.88 5.16 29.39
N ALA A 155 3.36 6.36 29.03
CA ALA A 155 4.04 6.59 27.76
C ALA A 155 5.32 5.76 27.69
N GLN A 156 5.52 5.07 26.57
CA GLN A 156 6.75 4.34 26.30
C GLN A 156 7.70 5.29 25.55
N THR A 157 8.71 5.80 26.23
CA THR A 157 9.71 6.72 25.66
C THR A 157 11.04 6.05 25.36
N HIS A 158 11.21 4.79 25.77
CA HIS A 158 12.39 4.00 25.50
C HIS A 158 12.33 3.36 24.11
N TRP A 159 13.50 2.98 23.59
CA TRP A 159 13.62 2.32 22.28
C TRP A 159 13.04 0.90 22.26
N TYR A 160 12.75 0.34 23.44
CA TYR A 160 12.07 -0.93 23.64
C TYR A 160 10.83 -0.71 24.53
N PRO A 161 9.79 -1.56 24.43
CA PRO A 161 8.62 -1.45 25.28
C PRO A 161 8.91 -1.94 26.71
N ASP A 162 8.62 -1.12 27.70
CA ASP A 162 8.71 -1.46 29.13
C ASP A 162 7.42 -2.11 29.66
N SER A 163 6.29 -1.85 29.01
CA SER A 163 4.96 -2.33 29.42
C SER A 163 4.45 -3.46 28.54
N ALA A 164 4.21 -4.64 29.14
CA ALA A 164 3.55 -5.75 28.47
C ALA A 164 2.13 -5.38 27.99
N ALA A 165 1.43 -4.48 28.71
CA ALA A 165 0.12 -4.00 28.30
C ALA A 165 0.20 -3.16 27.02
N PHE A 166 1.25 -2.35 26.85
CA PHE A 166 1.46 -1.60 25.61
C PHE A 166 1.74 -2.53 24.43
N VAL A 167 2.57 -3.56 24.63
CA VAL A 167 2.85 -4.58 23.61
C VAL A 167 1.55 -5.30 23.19
N ALA A 168 0.72 -5.71 24.15
CA ALA A 168 -0.57 -6.34 23.87
C ALA A 168 -1.50 -5.43 23.05
N VAL A 169 -1.55 -4.13 23.36
CA VAL A 169 -2.32 -3.15 22.59
C VAL A 169 -1.76 -3.02 21.16
N ALA A 170 -0.45 -2.88 20.99
CA ALA A 170 0.17 -2.76 19.66
C ALA A 170 -0.09 -4.00 18.80
N LEU A 171 0.04 -5.20 19.37
CA LEU A 171 -0.28 -6.45 18.68
C LEU A 171 -1.77 -6.54 18.30
N THR A 172 -2.66 -6.10 19.19
CA THR A 172 -4.11 -6.09 18.92
C THR A 172 -4.46 -5.13 17.80
N VAL A 173 -3.92 -3.90 17.85
CA VAL A 173 -4.12 -2.89 16.78
C VAL A 173 -3.56 -3.41 15.46
N GLY A 174 -2.35 -3.96 15.46
CA GLY A 174 -1.75 -4.57 14.28
C GLY A 174 -2.59 -5.71 13.71
N ALA A 175 -3.11 -6.59 14.56
CA ALA A 175 -3.98 -7.69 14.15
C ALA A 175 -5.29 -7.18 13.51
N ILE A 176 -5.91 -6.13 14.07
CA ILE A 176 -7.10 -5.51 13.49
C ILE A 176 -6.78 -4.92 12.11
N VAL A 177 -5.67 -4.19 11.97
CA VAL A 177 -5.24 -3.59 10.70
C VAL A 177 -5.01 -4.68 9.65
N VAL A 178 -4.30 -5.75 10.00
CA VAL A 178 -4.06 -6.90 9.10
C VAL A 178 -5.37 -7.59 8.75
N ALA A 179 -6.28 -7.77 9.71
CA ALA A 179 -7.59 -8.37 9.44
C ALA A 179 -8.41 -7.53 8.45
N VAL A 180 -8.45 -6.21 8.62
CA VAL A 180 -9.13 -5.30 7.67
C VAL A 180 -8.46 -5.34 6.30
N ALA A 181 -7.12 -5.38 6.25
CA ALA A 181 -6.38 -5.48 5.00
C ALA A 181 -6.65 -6.80 4.25
N VAL A 182 -6.74 -7.92 4.96
CA VAL A 182 -7.04 -9.24 4.37
C VAL A 182 -8.49 -9.35 3.92
N LEU A 183 -9.44 -8.83 4.72
CA LEU A 183 -10.86 -8.88 4.38
C LEU A 183 -11.21 -7.96 3.21
N GLY A 184 -10.45 -6.88 3.03
CA GLY A 184 -10.51 -6.00 1.86
C GLY A 184 -11.83 -5.23 1.73
N PHE A 185 -11.75 -4.01 1.22
CA PHE A 185 -12.96 -3.31 0.77
C PHE A 185 -13.49 -4.05 -0.45
N GLN A 186 -14.54 -4.87 -0.27
CA GLN A 186 -15.29 -5.40 -1.40
C GLN A 186 -15.67 -4.24 -2.31
N LYS A 187 -15.33 -4.37 -3.60
CA LYS A 187 -15.55 -3.40 -4.67
C LYS A 187 -17.04 -2.98 -4.66
N CYS A 188 -17.35 -1.84 -4.05
CA CYS A 188 -18.63 -1.13 -4.19
C CYS A 188 -18.50 -0.07 -5.28
#